data_AF-A0A848L780-F1
#
_entry.id   AF-A0A848L780-F1
#
_cell.length_a   1.000
_cell.length_b   1.000
_cell.length_c   1.000
_cell.angle_alpha   90.00
_cell.angle_beta   90.00
_cell.angle_gamma   90.00
#
_symmetry.space_group_name_H-M   'P 1'
#
loop_
_entity.id
_entity.type
_entity.pdbx_description
1 polymer ?
#
loop_
_entity_poly.entity_id
_entity_poly.type
_entity_poly.pdbx_seq_one_letter_code
_entity_poly.pdbx_strand_id
1 'polypeptide(L)'
;MTVTETVVRETEFDLRISALDRVSDGVLSIELTPLDDSALPAWTPGAHVDLILGPDLVRQYSLSGDPADHGRWRVAVLLTPDSRGGSRAVHENLTVGDTIRVRGPRNHFVLAAAPSYEFVAGGIGITPILPMIAEAQAAGASWRLHYGGRTRASMAFTDELAQYGDKVTLVPQDESGHLDLQAILGTPAADTLVYCCGPTPLLDAIESTCETWPSGALHTERFAAQEVDTSGDSEFTVVFAQSGIEAKVPADKSVFTVARENDLSVLGSCLAGICGTCETDVLDGEVDHRDSVLDEDERAANETMMICVSRCRGPRLVLDI
;
A
#
# COMPACT_ATOMS: atom_id res chain seq x y z
N MET A 1 0.31 -4.82 41.63
CA MET A 1 -0.59 -4.24 40.61
C MET A 1 -0.30 -4.98 39.33
N THR A 2 -1.21 -5.83 38.88
CA THR A 2 -1.11 -6.50 37.59
C THR A 2 -1.35 -5.42 36.54
N VAL A 3 -0.27 -4.96 35.89
CA VAL A 3 -0.38 -4.12 34.69
C VAL A 3 -1.12 -4.99 33.69
N THR A 4 -2.35 -4.61 33.35
CA THR A 4 -3.08 -5.25 32.27
C THR A 4 -2.44 -4.67 31.02
N GLU A 5 -1.51 -5.40 30.43
CA GLU A 5 -0.84 -5.01 29.20
C GLU A 5 -1.92 -4.98 28.11
N THR A 6 -2.35 -3.77 27.71
CA THR A 6 -3.25 -3.61 26.57
C THR A 6 -2.46 -3.98 25.32
N VAL A 7 -2.57 -5.24 24.89
CA VAL A 7 -1.95 -5.69 23.65
C VAL A 7 -2.83 -5.24 22.49
N VAL A 8 -2.38 -4.26 21.72
CA VAL A 8 -3.03 -3.88 20.47
C VAL A 8 -2.86 -5.04 19.49
N ARG A 9 -3.96 -5.56 18.95
CA ARG A 9 -3.95 -6.65 17.96
C ARG A 9 -4.82 -6.28 16.77
N GLU A 10 -4.26 -6.31 15.56
CA GLU A 10 -5.05 -6.30 14.32
C GLU A 10 -5.78 -7.64 14.16
N THR A 11 -6.85 -7.64 13.37
CA THR A 11 -7.56 -8.86 13.00
C THR A 11 -6.68 -9.73 12.11
N GLU A 12 -6.51 -10.99 12.51
CA GLU A 12 -5.75 -11.99 11.78
C GLU A 12 -6.61 -13.22 11.46
N PHE A 13 -6.35 -13.82 10.31
CA PHE A 13 -7.06 -14.98 9.78
C PHE A 13 -6.06 -16.03 9.35
N ASP A 14 -6.37 -17.29 9.60
CA ASP A 14 -5.75 -18.39 8.86
C ASP A 14 -6.64 -18.66 7.64
N LEU A 15 -6.07 -18.56 6.44
CA LEU A 15 -6.76 -18.80 5.17
C LEU A 15 -6.09 -19.96 4.43
N ARG A 16 -6.88 -20.69 3.64
CA ARG A 16 -6.39 -21.74 2.74
C ARG A 16 -6.06 -21.14 1.38
N ILE A 17 -4.89 -21.50 0.85
CA ILE A 17 -4.55 -21.25 -0.56
C ILE A 17 -5.37 -22.20 -1.42
N SER A 18 -6.42 -21.69 -2.06
CA SER A 18 -7.32 -22.49 -2.92
C SER A 18 -6.81 -22.63 -4.36
N ALA A 19 -6.06 -21.63 -4.85
CA ALA A 19 -5.48 -21.63 -6.19
C ALA A 19 -4.16 -20.84 -6.23
N LEU A 20 -3.29 -21.25 -7.15
CA LEU A 20 -2.03 -20.60 -7.49
C LEU A 20 -1.88 -20.58 -9.01
N ASP A 21 -1.91 -19.39 -9.61
CA ASP A 21 -1.93 -19.24 -11.06
C ASP A 21 -0.83 -18.27 -11.53
N ARG A 22 -0.06 -18.69 -12.54
CA ARG A 22 0.90 -17.79 -13.20
C ARG A 22 0.15 -16.91 -14.19
N VAL A 23 -0.07 -15.66 -13.82
CA VAL A 23 -0.88 -14.70 -14.59
C VAL A 23 -0.06 -13.83 -15.55
N SER A 24 1.26 -13.83 -15.39
CA SER A 24 2.24 -13.28 -16.33
C SER A 24 3.65 -13.78 -15.97
N ASP A 25 4.64 -13.42 -16.80
CA ASP A 25 6.04 -13.70 -16.50
C ASP A 25 6.45 -13.03 -15.18
N GLY A 26 6.74 -13.87 -14.19
CA GLY A 26 7.17 -13.44 -12.86
C GLY A 26 6.04 -13.06 -11.90
N VAL A 27 4.76 -13.19 -12.27
CA VAL A 27 3.63 -12.89 -11.37
C VAL A 27 2.82 -14.14 -11.05
N LEU A 28 2.67 -14.42 -9.75
CA LEU A 28 1.84 -15.50 -9.24
C LEU A 28 0.61 -14.91 -8.55
N SER A 29 -0.58 -15.24 -9.04
CA SER A 29 -1.84 -14.96 -8.35
C SER A 29 -2.15 -16.05 -7.34
N ILE A 30 -2.68 -15.64 -6.19
CA ILE A 30 -3.02 -16.51 -5.08
C ILE A 30 -4.49 -16.24 -4.73
N GLU A 31 -5.30 -17.30 -4.72
CA GLU A 31 -6.63 -17.25 -4.14
C GLU A 31 -6.61 -17.79 -2.71
N LEU A 32 -7.24 -17.04 -1.81
CA LEU A 32 -7.29 -17.29 -0.38
C LEU A 32 -8.76 -17.46 0.03
N THR A 33 -9.06 -18.56 0.71
CA THR A 33 -10.41 -18.91 1.15
C THR A 33 -10.43 -19.19 2.66
N PRO A 34 -11.57 -18.97 3.34
CA PRO A 34 -11.75 -19.38 4.74
C PRO A 34 -11.47 -20.87 4.97
N LEU A 35 -11.04 -21.22 6.18
CA LEU A 35 -10.85 -22.63 6.56
C LEU A 35 -12.17 -23.36 6.84
N ASP A 36 -13.21 -22.60 7.14
CA ASP A 36 -14.58 -23.02 7.44
C ASP A 36 -15.59 -22.31 6.51
N ASP A 37 -16.89 -22.39 6.81
CA ASP A 37 -17.95 -21.75 6.02
C ASP A 37 -18.17 -20.26 6.36
N SER A 38 -17.23 -19.61 7.05
CA SER A 38 -17.33 -18.19 7.37
C SER A 38 -17.15 -17.32 6.12
N ALA A 39 -17.70 -16.11 6.16
CA ALA A 39 -17.44 -15.09 5.14
C ALA A 39 -16.17 -14.31 5.50
N LEU A 40 -15.38 -13.96 4.49
CA LEU A 40 -14.28 -13.03 4.63
C LEU A 40 -14.81 -11.61 4.92
N PRO A 41 -14.05 -10.78 5.67
CA PRO A 41 -14.36 -9.37 5.83
C PRO A 41 -14.56 -8.67 4.48
N ALA A 42 -15.55 -7.78 4.44
CA ALA A 42 -15.73 -6.88 3.31
C ALA A 42 -14.53 -5.92 3.18
N TRP A 43 -14.25 -5.49 1.96
CA TRP A 43 -13.17 -4.57 1.63
C TRP A 43 -13.60 -3.68 0.45
N THR A 44 -12.86 -2.60 0.22
CA THR A 44 -13.09 -1.65 -0.87
C THR A 44 -11.88 -1.60 -1.81
N PRO A 45 -12.04 -1.25 -3.10
CA PRO A 45 -10.91 -1.13 -4.03
C PRO A 45 -9.76 -0.28 -3.48
N GLY A 46 -8.53 -0.73 -3.76
CA GLY A 46 -7.31 -0.19 -3.16
C GLY A 46 -6.87 -0.89 -1.87
N ALA A 47 -7.73 -1.69 -1.24
CA ALA A 47 -7.35 -2.40 -0.02
C ALA A 47 -6.24 -3.43 -0.24
N HIS A 48 -5.46 -3.68 0.80
CA HIS A 48 -4.39 -4.67 0.85
C HIS A 48 -4.46 -5.51 2.12
N VAL A 49 -3.75 -6.63 2.08
CA VAL A 49 -3.55 -7.52 3.22
C VAL A 49 -2.07 -7.80 3.42
N ASP A 50 -1.70 -8.11 4.66
CA ASP A 50 -0.38 -8.67 4.96
C ASP A 50 -0.45 -10.20 4.89
N LEU A 51 0.49 -10.81 4.17
CA LEU A 51 0.78 -12.22 4.29
C LEU A 51 1.93 -12.43 5.27
N ILE A 52 1.71 -13.25 6.28
CA ILE A 52 2.72 -13.63 7.28
C ILE A 52 3.42 -14.90 6.77
N LEU A 53 4.55 -14.71 6.07
CA LEU A 53 5.33 -15.75 5.40
C LEU A 53 6.40 -16.38 6.32
N GLY A 54 6.52 -15.89 7.55
CA GLY A 54 7.44 -16.34 8.59
C GLY A 54 7.44 -15.37 9.77
N PRO A 55 8.14 -15.70 10.88
CA PRO A 55 8.13 -14.88 12.10
C PRO A 55 8.45 -13.40 11.87
N ASP A 56 9.42 -13.11 11.01
CA ASP A 56 9.86 -11.75 10.68
C ASP A 56 9.67 -11.41 9.19
N LEU A 57 8.88 -12.22 8.47
CA LEU A 57 8.68 -12.06 7.03
C LEU A 57 7.21 -11.76 6.71
N VAL A 58 6.83 -10.49 6.86
CA VAL A 58 5.50 -10.00 6.53
C VAL A 58 5.56 -9.15 5.27
N ARG A 59 4.66 -9.38 4.30
CA ARG A 59 4.58 -8.60 3.06
C ARG A 59 3.16 -8.24 2.70
N GLN A 60 3.01 -7.05 2.12
CA GLN A 60 1.72 -6.51 1.69
C GLN A 60 1.48 -6.81 0.24
N TYR A 61 0.22 -7.15 -0.05
CA TYR A 61 -0.26 -7.32 -1.40
C TYR A 61 -1.67 -6.75 -1.50
N SER A 62 -1.88 -5.88 -2.48
CA SER A 62 -3.21 -5.35 -2.78
C SER A 62 -4.15 -6.49 -3.15
N LEU A 63 -5.38 -6.42 -2.64
CA LEU A 63 -6.45 -7.29 -3.07
C LEU A 63 -6.82 -6.93 -4.51
N SER A 64 -6.71 -7.90 -5.40
CA SER A 64 -6.98 -7.75 -6.83
C SER A 64 -8.23 -8.51 -7.28
N GLY A 65 -9.03 -9.01 -6.34
CA GLY A 65 -10.25 -9.78 -6.61
C GLY A 65 -11.50 -8.91 -6.79
N ASP A 66 -12.66 -9.55 -6.71
CA ASP A 66 -13.96 -8.87 -6.68
C ASP A 66 -14.34 -8.56 -5.21
N PRO A 67 -14.52 -7.29 -4.82
CA PRO A 67 -14.97 -6.93 -3.48
C PRO A 67 -16.31 -7.52 -3.07
N ALA A 68 -17.16 -7.91 -4.02
CA ALA A 68 -18.45 -8.55 -3.76
C ALA A 68 -18.33 -10.07 -3.50
N ASP A 69 -17.15 -10.68 -3.72
CA ASP A 69 -16.92 -12.08 -3.37
C ASP A 69 -16.43 -12.22 -1.92
N HIS A 70 -17.37 -12.58 -1.04
CA HIS A 70 -17.11 -12.79 0.38
C HIS A 70 -16.49 -14.17 0.70
N GLY A 71 -16.34 -15.04 -0.30
CA GLY A 71 -15.77 -16.38 -0.15
C GLY A 71 -14.30 -16.47 -0.53
N ARG A 72 -13.78 -15.51 -1.31
CA ARG A 72 -12.38 -15.50 -1.75
C ARG A 72 -11.75 -14.12 -1.71
N TRP A 73 -10.48 -14.08 -1.32
CA TRP A 73 -9.59 -12.97 -1.61
C TRP A 73 -8.59 -13.39 -2.69
N ARG A 74 -8.21 -12.46 -3.55
CA ARG A 74 -7.18 -12.66 -4.58
C ARG A 74 -6.09 -11.63 -4.37
N VAL A 75 -4.84 -12.08 -4.35
CA VAL A 75 -3.64 -11.22 -4.40
C VAL A 75 -2.76 -11.66 -5.56
N ALA A 76 -1.84 -10.80 -6.00
CA ALA A 76 -0.84 -11.16 -7.01
C ALA A 76 0.55 -10.68 -6.62
N VAL A 77 1.53 -11.56 -6.76
CA VAL A 77 2.88 -11.36 -6.24
C VAL A 77 3.87 -11.41 -7.39
N LEU A 78 4.54 -10.29 -7.63
CA LEU A 78 5.69 -10.22 -8.52
C LEU A 78 6.94 -10.80 -7.83
N LEU A 79 7.63 -11.72 -8.52
CA LEU A 79 8.96 -12.17 -8.14
C LEU A 79 9.97 -11.07 -8.45
N THR A 80 10.49 -10.43 -7.40
CA THR A 80 11.50 -9.39 -7.54
C THR A 80 12.90 -10.01 -7.54
N PRO A 81 13.80 -9.65 -8.48
CA PRO A 81 15.16 -10.21 -8.53
C PRO A 81 15.98 -9.97 -7.24
N ASP A 82 15.75 -8.83 -6.60
CA ASP A 82 16.36 -8.35 -5.35
C ASP A 82 15.50 -8.68 -4.11
N SER A 83 14.70 -9.76 -4.18
CA SER A 83 13.81 -10.15 -3.10
C SER A 83 14.52 -10.25 -1.76
N ARG A 84 14.03 -9.48 -0.78
CA ARG A 84 14.35 -9.62 0.65
C ARG A 84 13.74 -10.88 1.29
N GLY A 85 13.39 -11.88 0.49
CA GLY A 85 12.83 -13.17 0.91
C GLY A 85 11.33 -13.35 0.65
N GLY A 86 10.54 -12.27 0.68
CA GLY A 86 9.07 -12.36 0.65
C GLY A 86 8.49 -12.89 -0.65
N SER A 87 8.73 -12.17 -1.76
CA SER A 87 8.26 -12.59 -3.09
C SER A 87 8.85 -13.94 -3.50
N ARG A 88 10.10 -14.25 -3.12
CA ARG A 88 10.70 -15.56 -3.36
C ARG A 88 10.01 -16.68 -2.57
N ALA A 89 9.73 -16.47 -1.28
CA ALA A 89 9.00 -17.43 -0.46
C ALA A 89 7.62 -17.74 -1.02
N VAL A 90 6.91 -16.73 -1.51
CA VAL A 90 5.62 -16.93 -2.21
C VAL A 90 5.77 -17.82 -3.44
N HIS A 91 6.76 -17.55 -4.29
CA HIS A 91 6.93 -18.28 -5.55
C HIS A 91 7.52 -19.69 -5.40
N GLU A 92 8.33 -19.92 -4.38
CA GLU A 92 9.08 -21.17 -4.22
C GLU A 92 8.49 -22.13 -3.18
N ASN A 93 7.79 -21.61 -2.16
CA ASN A 93 7.42 -22.40 -0.98
C ASN A 93 5.91 -22.63 -0.82
N LEU A 94 5.05 -21.81 -1.43
CA LEU A 94 3.61 -21.95 -1.28
C LEU A 94 3.03 -22.97 -2.26
N THR A 95 2.13 -23.81 -1.75
CA THR A 95 1.41 -24.83 -2.51
C THR A 95 -0.10 -24.70 -2.27
N VAL A 96 -0.91 -25.09 -3.26
CA VAL A 96 -2.36 -25.21 -3.09
C VAL A 96 -2.68 -26.16 -1.94
N GLY A 97 -3.59 -25.75 -1.05
CA GLY A 97 -3.97 -26.45 0.16
C GLY A 97 -3.25 -25.98 1.42
N ASP A 98 -2.14 -25.23 1.29
CA ASP A 98 -1.44 -24.67 2.43
C ASP A 98 -2.34 -23.68 3.19
N THR A 99 -2.08 -23.57 4.50
CA THR A 99 -2.68 -22.55 5.35
C THR A 99 -1.69 -21.41 5.52
N ILE A 100 -2.16 -20.18 5.31
CA ILE A 100 -1.37 -18.96 5.47
C ILE A 100 -2.07 -18.00 6.41
N ARG A 101 -1.29 -17.41 7.30
CA ARG A 101 -1.76 -16.39 8.23
C ARG A 101 -1.78 -15.04 7.50
N VAL A 102 -2.91 -14.34 7.59
CA VAL A 102 -3.20 -13.08 6.91
C VAL A 102 -3.67 -12.05 7.91
N ARG A 103 -3.30 -10.79 7.71
CA ARG A 103 -3.76 -9.65 8.52
C ARG A 103 -4.34 -8.55 7.62
N GLY A 104 -5.38 -7.87 8.09
CA GLY A 104 -6.12 -6.86 7.32
C GLY A 104 -7.58 -7.26 7.09
N PRO A 105 -8.27 -6.74 6.05
CA PRO A 105 -7.77 -5.78 5.07
C PRO A 105 -7.60 -4.37 5.66
N ARG A 106 -6.68 -3.60 5.08
CA ARG A 106 -6.49 -2.14 5.31
C ARG A 106 -6.60 -1.43 3.97
N ASN A 107 -6.94 -0.15 3.95
CA ASN A 107 -7.02 0.61 2.70
C ASN A 107 -6.55 2.06 2.89
N HIS A 108 -5.40 2.39 2.31
CA HIS A 108 -4.86 3.75 2.23
C HIS A 108 -4.86 4.29 0.79
N PHE A 109 -5.46 3.56 -0.14
CA PHE A 109 -5.56 3.92 -1.54
C PHE A 109 -7.02 3.87 -1.98
N VAL A 110 -7.90 4.49 -1.20
CA VAL A 110 -9.35 4.41 -1.38
C VAL A 110 -9.77 5.10 -2.69
N LEU A 111 -10.65 4.45 -3.45
CA LEU A 111 -11.29 5.06 -4.61
C LEU A 111 -12.34 6.09 -4.15
N ALA A 112 -12.07 7.37 -4.38
CA ALA A 112 -12.99 8.46 -4.14
C ALA A 112 -13.97 8.57 -5.32
N ALA A 113 -15.23 8.86 -5.03
CA ALA A 113 -16.27 8.95 -6.05
C ALA A 113 -16.07 10.19 -6.94
N ALA A 114 -15.89 9.97 -8.23
CA ALA A 114 -15.79 10.97 -9.28
C ALA A 114 -16.55 10.56 -10.56
N PRO A 115 -16.97 11.52 -11.40
CA PRO A 115 -17.62 11.20 -12.67
C PRO A 115 -16.62 10.72 -13.74
N SER A 116 -15.32 11.00 -13.57
CA SER A 116 -14.27 10.61 -14.51
C SER A 116 -12.98 10.18 -13.80
N TYR A 117 -12.26 9.21 -14.40
CA TYR A 117 -10.99 8.70 -13.88
C TYR A 117 -9.94 8.50 -14.97
N GLU A 118 -8.69 8.80 -14.64
CA GLU A 118 -7.51 8.34 -15.37
C GLU A 118 -6.72 7.37 -14.49
N PHE A 119 -6.75 6.08 -14.84
CA PHE A 119 -5.98 5.05 -14.16
C PHE A 119 -4.64 4.85 -14.87
N VAL A 120 -3.53 4.93 -14.13
CA VAL A 120 -2.18 4.73 -14.65
C VAL A 120 -1.48 3.63 -13.85
N ALA A 121 -1.22 2.49 -14.47
CA ALA A 121 -0.59 1.35 -13.80
C ALA A 121 0.80 1.06 -14.38
N GLY A 122 1.75 0.68 -13.52
CA GLY A 122 3.08 0.22 -13.91
C GLY A 122 3.39 -1.17 -13.36
N GLY A 123 3.55 -2.16 -14.24
CA GLY A 123 3.91 -3.53 -13.86
C GLY A 123 2.91 -4.16 -12.89
N ILE A 124 3.37 -4.55 -11.69
CA ILE A 124 2.50 -5.17 -10.68
C ILE A 124 1.55 -4.18 -10.01
N GLY A 125 1.75 -2.86 -10.18
CA GLY A 125 0.82 -1.82 -9.70
C GLY A 125 -0.58 -1.86 -10.32
N ILE A 126 -0.84 -2.80 -11.24
CA ILE A 126 -2.19 -3.09 -11.73
C ILE A 126 -3.11 -3.69 -10.66
N THR A 127 -2.55 -4.34 -9.61
CA THR A 127 -3.34 -5.08 -8.61
C THR A 127 -4.37 -4.25 -7.85
N PRO A 128 -4.05 -3.08 -7.27
CA PRO A 128 -5.06 -2.24 -6.61
C PRO A 128 -6.01 -1.57 -7.62
N ILE A 129 -5.57 -1.34 -8.86
CA ILE A 129 -6.31 -0.63 -9.90
C ILE A 129 -7.42 -1.49 -10.52
N LEU A 130 -7.23 -2.81 -10.63
CA LEU A 130 -8.24 -3.73 -11.18
C LEU A 130 -9.62 -3.61 -10.53
N PRO A 131 -9.75 -3.74 -9.19
CA PRO A 131 -11.05 -3.57 -8.54
C PRO A 131 -11.57 -2.12 -8.65
N MET A 132 -10.69 -1.11 -8.76
CA MET A 132 -11.14 0.28 -8.95
C MET A 132 -11.80 0.49 -10.31
N ILE A 133 -11.24 -0.11 -11.36
CA ILE A 133 -11.82 -0.09 -12.70
C ILE A 133 -13.19 -0.76 -12.70
N ALA A 134 -13.33 -1.91 -12.04
CA ALA A 134 -14.60 -2.61 -11.92
C ALA A 134 -15.65 -1.75 -11.21
N GLU A 135 -15.28 -1.06 -10.11
CA GLU A 135 -16.17 -0.14 -9.40
C GLU A 135 -16.56 1.08 -10.24
N ALA A 136 -15.59 1.74 -10.89
CA ALA A 136 -15.85 2.87 -11.78
C ALA A 136 -16.77 2.49 -12.96
N GLN A 137 -16.57 1.30 -13.54
CA GLN A 137 -17.41 0.75 -14.58
C GLN A 137 -18.83 0.47 -14.08
N ALA A 138 -18.99 -0.09 -12.89
CA ALA A 138 -20.30 -0.37 -12.28
C ALA A 138 -21.05 0.91 -11.91
N ALA A 139 -20.33 1.96 -11.48
CA ALA A 139 -20.88 3.28 -11.20
C ALA A 139 -21.28 4.06 -12.47
N GLY A 140 -20.90 3.58 -13.66
CA GLY A 140 -21.16 4.26 -14.92
C GLY A 140 -20.28 5.48 -15.17
N ALA A 141 -19.14 5.59 -14.46
CA ALA A 141 -18.20 6.67 -14.65
C ALA A 141 -17.45 6.58 -16.00
N SER A 142 -16.98 7.73 -16.48
CA SER A 142 -15.99 7.75 -17.56
C SER A 142 -14.64 7.32 -17.01
N TRP A 143 -13.92 6.45 -17.71
CA TRP A 143 -12.58 6.07 -17.27
C TRP A 143 -11.71 5.57 -18.41
N ARG A 144 -10.39 5.73 -18.27
CA ARG A 144 -9.37 5.09 -19.09
C ARG A 144 -8.31 4.43 -18.20
N LEU A 145 -7.73 3.36 -18.71
CA LEU A 145 -6.54 2.72 -18.14
C LEU A 145 -5.37 2.85 -19.10
N HIS A 146 -4.26 3.35 -18.59
CA HIS A 146 -2.96 3.36 -19.23
C HIS A 146 -2.02 2.43 -18.46
N TYR A 147 -1.78 1.23 -19.00
CA TYR A 147 -1.03 0.19 -18.31
C TYR A 147 0.33 -0.04 -18.98
N GLY A 148 1.40 0.38 -18.31
CA GLY A 148 2.78 0.15 -18.74
C GLY A 148 3.40 -1.11 -18.13
N GLY A 149 4.24 -1.81 -18.89
CA GLY A 149 5.02 -2.95 -18.41
C GLY A 149 6.32 -3.11 -19.21
N ARG A 150 7.29 -3.87 -18.70
CA ARG A 150 8.58 -4.04 -19.41
C ARG A 150 8.40 -4.74 -20.76
N THR A 151 7.62 -5.81 -20.74
CA THR A 151 7.20 -6.58 -21.90
C THR A 151 5.74 -6.96 -21.76
N ARG A 152 5.05 -7.24 -22.86
CA ARG A 152 3.65 -7.68 -22.83
C ARG A 152 3.46 -8.94 -21.98
N ALA A 153 4.40 -9.89 -22.07
CA ALA A 153 4.35 -11.13 -21.31
C ALA A 153 4.51 -10.93 -19.79
N SER A 154 5.11 -9.83 -19.33
CA SER A 154 5.23 -9.50 -17.90
C SER A 154 4.02 -8.80 -17.30
N MET A 155 3.08 -8.34 -18.14
CA MET A 155 1.90 -7.57 -17.71
C MET A 155 0.80 -8.52 -17.24
N ALA A 156 0.46 -8.45 -15.95
CA ALA A 156 -0.53 -9.32 -15.33
C ALA A 156 -1.96 -8.95 -15.72
N PHE A 157 -2.85 -9.94 -15.80
CA PHE A 157 -4.29 -9.76 -16.00
C PHE A 157 -4.70 -9.08 -17.31
N THR A 158 -3.84 -9.11 -18.34
CA THR A 158 -4.16 -8.51 -19.66
C THR A 158 -5.37 -9.16 -20.32
N ASP A 159 -5.57 -10.46 -20.15
CA ASP A 159 -6.77 -11.17 -20.63
C ASP A 159 -8.06 -10.72 -19.92
N GLU A 160 -7.99 -10.48 -18.61
CA GLU A 160 -9.13 -9.95 -17.83
C GLU A 160 -9.45 -8.52 -18.28
N LEU A 161 -8.44 -7.70 -18.55
CA LEU A 161 -8.61 -6.32 -19.01
C LEU A 161 -9.14 -6.22 -20.45
N ALA A 162 -8.94 -7.24 -21.28
CA ALA A 162 -9.37 -7.23 -22.68
C ALA A 162 -10.89 -7.04 -22.83
N GLN A 163 -11.68 -7.40 -21.83
CA GLN A 163 -13.14 -7.22 -21.83
C GLN A 163 -13.56 -5.74 -21.91
N TYR A 164 -12.69 -4.80 -21.55
CA TYR A 164 -12.97 -3.37 -21.54
C TYR A 164 -12.62 -2.65 -22.85
N GLY A 165 -12.06 -3.37 -23.83
CA GLY A 165 -11.84 -2.85 -25.18
C GLY A 165 -10.98 -1.59 -25.23
N ASP A 166 -11.49 -0.55 -25.90
CA ASP A 166 -10.80 0.71 -26.20
C ASP A 166 -10.58 1.63 -24.99
N LYS A 167 -11.12 1.27 -23.82
CA LYS A 167 -10.83 1.97 -22.56
C LYS A 167 -9.46 1.62 -21.99
N VAL A 168 -8.86 0.51 -22.42
CA VAL A 168 -7.58 0.02 -21.91
C VAL A 168 -6.50 0.18 -22.98
N THR A 169 -5.44 0.92 -22.64
CA THR A 169 -4.23 1.05 -23.44
C THR A 169 -3.09 0.31 -22.76
N LEU A 170 -2.61 -0.77 -23.39
CA LEU A 170 -1.40 -1.47 -22.96
C LEU A 170 -0.18 -0.87 -23.63
N VAL A 171 0.85 -0.54 -22.85
CA VAL A 171 2.11 0.05 -23.32
C VAL A 171 3.29 -0.80 -22.86
N PRO A 172 3.59 -1.92 -23.56
CA PRO A 172 4.82 -2.66 -23.35
C PRO A 172 6.02 -1.81 -23.76
N GLN A 173 7.00 -1.67 -22.87
CA GLN A 173 8.12 -0.76 -23.05
C GLN A 173 9.04 -1.17 -24.21
N ASP A 174 9.23 -2.46 -24.40
CA ASP A 174 9.99 -3.05 -25.51
C ASP A 174 9.33 -2.88 -26.89
N GLU A 175 8.00 -2.68 -26.92
CA GLU A 175 7.22 -2.45 -28.15
C GLU A 175 6.98 -0.96 -28.44
N SER A 176 6.64 -0.19 -27.40
CA SER A 176 6.03 1.15 -27.53
C SER A 176 6.75 2.26 -26.75
N GLY A 177 7.78 1.93 -25.97
CA GLY A 177 8.46 2.89 -25.09
C GLY A 177 7.69 3.16 -23.80
N HIS A 178 7.94 4.32 -23.17
CA HIS A 178 7.29 4.69 -21.92
C HIS A 178 5.88 5.25 -22.15
N LEU A 179 5.07 5.26 -21.07
CA LEU A 179 3.81 5.99 -21.04
C LEU A 179 4.07 7.48 -21.32
N ASP A 180 3.36 8.04 -22.30
CA ASP A 180 3.39 9.47 -22.60
C ASP A 180 2.45 10.22 -21.64
N LEU A 181 2.94 10.49 -20.43
CA LEU A 181 2.14 11.13 -19.39
C LEU A 181 1.68 12.53 -19.79
N GLN A 182 2.43 13.25 -20.63
CA GLN A 182 2.00 14.56 -21.11
C GLN A 182 0.82 14.45 -22.07
N ALA A 183 0.80 13.43 -22.94
CA ALA A 183 -0.34 13.16 -23.79
C ALA A 183 -1.58 12.69 -22.99
N ILE A 184 -1.38 11.94 -21.92
CA ILE A 184 -2.46 11.41 -21.07
C ILE A 184 -3.03 12.50 -20.14
N LEU A 185 -2.17 13.24 -19.44
CA LEU A 185 -2.53 14.09 -18.31
C LEU A 185 -2.14 15.57 -18.49
N GLY A 186 -1.58 15.96 -19.63
CA GLY A 186 -1.06 17.33 -19.83
C GLY A 186 -2.13 18.43 -19.86
N THR A 187 -3.42 18.07 -19.86
CA THR A 187 -4.54 19.01 -19.73
C THR A 187 -5.39 18.63 -18.52
N PRO A 188 -5.35 19.40 -17.43
CA PRO A 188 -6.18 19.16 -16.25
C PRO A 188 -7.67 19.17 -16.56
N ALA A 189 -8.41 18.26 -15.91
CA ALA A 189 -9.86 18.21 -15.96
C ALA A 189 -10.41 18.28 -14.53
N ALA A 190 -11.28 19.26 -14.26
CA ALA A 190 -11.72 19.58 -12.89
C ALA A 190 -12.51 18.45 -12.20
N ASP A 191 -13.19 17.61 -12.98
CA ASP A 191 -14.03 16.51 -12.46
C ASP A 191 -13.40 15.12 -12.69
N THR A 192 -12.08 15.07 -12.93
CA THR A 192 -11.35 13.82 -13.17
C THR A 192 -10.36 13.57 -12.03
N LEU A 193 -10.41 12.37 -11.44
CA LEU A 193 -9.38 11.90 -10.52
C LEU A 193 -8.36 11.02 -11.26
N VAL A 194 -7.11 11.13 -10.86
CA VAL A 194 -5.99 10.34 -11.39
C VAL A 194 -5.54 9.36 -10.32
N TYR A 195 -5.51 8.08 -10.65
CA TYR A 195 -5.06 7.00 -9.76
C TYR A 195 -3.84 6.33 -10.36
N CYS A 196 -2.72 6.33 -9.64
CA CYS A 196 -1.49 5.72 -10.11
C CYS A 196 -0.83 4.78 -9.11
N CYS A 197 -0.46 3.59 -9.58
CA CYS A 197 0.34 2.65 -8.80
C CYS A 197 1.40 2.01 -9.71
N GLY A 198 2.66 2.01 -9.28
CA GLY A 198 3.76 1.51 -10.10
C GLY A 198 5.15 1.75 -9.49
N PRO A 199 6.20 1.61 -10.31
CA PRO A 199 7.57 1.83 -9.84
C PRO A 199 7.84 3.31 -9.56
N THR A 200 8.77 3.60 -8.64
CA THR A 200 9.15 4.98 -8.23
C THR A 200 9.32 5.96 -9.39
N PRO A 201 10.05 5.64 -10.50
CA PRO A 201 10.20 6.58 -11.60
C PRO A 201 8.88 6.96 -12.30
N LEU A 202 7.87 6.08 -12.30
CA LEU A 202 6.54 6.40 -12.85
C LEU A 202 5.79 7.33 -11.89
N LEU A 203 5.86 7.05 -10.58
CA LEU A 203 5.17 7.84 -9.55
C LEU A 203 5.74 9.26 -9.45
N ASP A 204 7.06 9.41 -9.50
CA ASP A 204 7.69 10.73 -9.47
C ASP A 204 7.36 11.52 -10.75
N ALA A 205 7.27 10.83 -11.91
CA ALA A 205 6.89 11.48 -13.18
C ALA A 205 5.42 11.91 -13.21
N ILE A 206 4.49 11.12 -12.64
CA ILE A 206 3.07 11.49 -12.60
C ILE A 206 2.81 12.62 -11.61
N GLU A 207 3.50 12.65 -10.47
CA GLU A 207 3.44 13.75 -9.50
C GLU A 207 3.84 15.07 -10.17
N SER A 208 4.97 15.10 -10.90
CA SER A 208 5.39 16.30 -11.63
C SER A 208 4.40 16.69 -12.75
N THR A 209 3.84 15.71 -13.46
CA THR A 209 2.85 15.97 -14.52
C THR A 209 1.55 16.56 -13.94
N CYS A 210 1.17 16.15 -12.72
CA CYS A 210 -0.05 16.57 -12.07
C CYS A 210 0.07 17.86 -11.25
N GLU A 211 1.22 18.54 -11.23
CA GLU A 211 1.39 19.83 -10.51
C GLU A 211 0.36 20.90 -10.93
N THR A 212 -0.13 20.81 -12.17
CA THR A 212 -1.14 21.75 -12.71
C THR A 212 -2.58 21.30 -12.48
N TRP A 213 -2.79 20.11 -11.93
CA TRP A 213 -4.11 19.58 -11.63
C TRP A 213 -4.69 20.17 -10.34
N PRO A 214 -6.01 20.12 -10.15
CA PRO A 214 -6.61 20.50 -8.87
C PRO A 214 -5.97 19.75 -7.70
N SER A 215 -5.81 20.43 -6.56
CA SER A 215 -5.39 19.79 -5.32
C SER A 215 -6.34 18.63 -4.99
N GLY A 216 -5.76 17.50 -4.56
CA GLY A 216 -6.49 16.26 -4.30
C GLY A 216 -6.91 15.47 -5.55
N ALA A 217 -6.56 15.89 -6.77
CA ALA A 217 -6.92 15.14 -7.99
C ALA A 217 -6.05 13.90 -8.22
N LEU A 218 -4.79 13.90 -7.77
CA LEU A 218 -3.86 12.78 -7.92
C LEU A 218 -3.82 11.95 -6.64
N HIS A 219 -4.04 10.64 -6.79
CA HIS A 219 -3.84 9.63 -5.76
C HIS A 219 -2.77 8.65 -6.22
N THR A 220 -1.77 8.39 -5.38
CA THR A 220 -0.70 7.43 -5.67
C THR A 220 -0.56 6.38 -4.58
N GLU A 221 -0.10 5.18 -4.95
CA GLU A 221 0.32 4.15 -4.01
C GLU A 221 1.76 3.69 -4.33
N ARG A 222 2.60 3.61 -3.30
CA ARG A 222 4.02 3.21 -3.39
C ARG A 222 4.23 1.82 -2.78
N PHE A 223 4.76 0.88 -3.57
CA PHE A 223 5.16 -0.46 -3.07
C PHE A 223 6.59 -0.52 -2.54
N ALA A 224 7.38 0.53 -2.76
CA ALA A 224 8.74 0.67 -2.28
C ALA A 224 8.84 1.95 -1.44
N ALA A 225 9.65 1.87 -0.39
CA ALA A 225 9.94 3.01 0.48
C ALA A 225 10.58 4.14 -0.33
N GLN A 226 10.25 5.38 0.02
CA GLN A 226 10.97 6.54 -0.46
C GLN A 226 12.34 6.62 0.20
N GLU A 227 13.35 7.05 -0.55
CA GLU A 227 14.64 7.41 0.05
C GLU A 227 14.48 8.73 0.80
N VAL A 228 14.83 8.72 2.08
CA VAL A 228 14.79 9.91 2.95
C VAL A 228 16.22 10.26 3.34
N ASP A 229 16.58 11.54 3.23
CA ASP A 229 17.86 12.03 3.72
C ASP A 229 17.86 12.05 5.26
N THR A 230 18.60 11.13 5.86
CA THR A 230 18.74 11.02 7.32
C THR A 230 19.96 11.75 7.87
N SER A 231 20.73 12.47 7.04
CA SER A 231 21.98 13.12 7.48
C SER A 231 21.75 14.26 8.48
N GLY A 232 20.55 14.85 8.48
CA GLY A 232 20.12 15.89 9.42
C GLY A 232 19.47 15.37 10.71
N ASP A 233 19.36 14.05 10.89
CA ASP A 233 18.65 13.48 12.02
C ASP A 233 19.31 13.85 13.35
N SER A 234 18.50 14.31 14.30
CA SER A 234 18.94 14.69 15.64
C SER A 234 18.10 13.99 16.70
N GLU A 235 18.67 13.87 17.91
CA GLU A 235 17.96 13.32 19.04
C GLU A 235 16.77 14.22 19.43
N PHE A 236 15.62 13.61 19.71
CA PHE A 236 14.50 14.27 20.35
C PHE A 236 13.93 13.43 21.49
N THR A 237 13.07 14.02 22.30
CA THR A 237 12.36 13.34 23.39
C THR A 237 10.97 12.91 22.93
N VAL A 238 10.59 11.66 23.16
CA VAL A 238 9.22 11.18 22.96
C VAL A 238 8.56 10.87 24.30
N VAL A 239 7.30 11.25 24.46
CA VAL A 239 6.47 10.85 25.59
C VAL A 239 5.31 10.01 25.12
N PHE A 240 5.23 8.81 25.67
CA PHE A 240 4.17 7.86 25.46
C PHE A 240 3.12 8.11 26.56
N ALA A 241 2.05 8.82 26.22
CA ALA A 241 1.13 9.44 27.17
C ALA A 241 0.32 8.43 28.01
N GLN A 242 -0.12 7.31 27.44
CA GLN A 242 -0.92 6.32 28.17
C GLN A 242 -0.04 5.53 29.15
N SER A 243 1.19 5.21 28.75
CA SER A 243 2.15 4.51 29.60
C SER A 243 2.84 5.42 30.63
N GLY A 244 2.91 6.73 30.34
CA GLY A 244 3.66 7.72 31.12
C GLY A 244 5.18 7.63 30.95
N ILE A 245 5.66 6.84 29.98
CA ILE A 245 7.09 6.68 29.70
C ILE A 245 7.60 7.86 28.87
N GLU A 246 8.73 8.43 29.29
CA GLU A 246 9.48 9.42 28.53
C GLU A 246 10.83 8.83 28.12
N ALA A 247 11.14 8.87 26.83
CA ALA A 247 12.33 8.27 26.25
C ALA A 247 13.02 9.20 25.26
N LYS A 248 14.32 8.97 25.05
CA LYS A 248 15.09 9.62 23.98
C LYS A 248 15.03 8.79 22.71
N VAL A 249 14.85 9.46 21.57
CA VAL A 249 14.93 8.87 20.24
C VAL A 249 16.21 9.35 19.58
N PRO A 250 17.29 8.52 19.58
CA PRO A 250 18.53 8.84 18.89
C PRO A 250 18.35 9.14 17.40
N ALA A 251 19.36 9.73 16.77
CA ALA A 251 19.36 10.01 15.34
C ALA A 251 19.25 8.74 14.48
N ASP A 252 19.78 7.62 14.95
CA ASP A 252 19.85 6.34 14.24
C ASP A 252 18.71 5.36 14.57
N LYS A 253 17.72 5.77 15.38
CA LYS A 253 16.57 4.95 15.74
C LYS A 253 15.24 5.61 15.40
N SER A 254 14.25 4.78 15.08
CA SER A 254 12.85 5.19 14.94
C SER A 254 12.13 5.19 16.28
N VAL A 255 11.02 5.93 16.34
CA VAL A 255 10.12 5.93 17.51
C VAL A 255 9.58 4.51 17.78
N PHE A 256 9.24 3.76 16.73
CA PHE A 256 8.81 2.36 16.83
C PHE A 256 9.82 1.49 17.60
N THR A 257 11.10 1.58 17.23
CA THR A 257 12.15 0.80 17.91
C THR A 257 12.28 1.20 19.37
N VAL A 258 12.25 2.49 19.67
CA VAL A 258 12.34 2.99 21.06
C VAL A 258 11.13 2.55 21.89
N ALA A 259 9.91 2.57 21.32
CA ALA A 259 8.72 2.07 22.00
C ALA A 259 8.85 0.59 22.36
N ARG A 260 9.33 -0.24 21.40
CA ARG A 260 9.59 -1.67 21.61
C ARG A 260 10.64 -1.93 22.69
N GLU A 261 11.73 -1.15 22.71
CA GLU A 261 12.79 -1.26 23.73
C GLU A 261 12.32 -0.89 25.14
N ASN A 262 11.19 -0.18 25.25
CA ASN A 262 10.54 0.16 26.52
C ASN A 262 9.32 -0.75 26.81
N ASP A 263 9.24 -1.92 26.17
CA ASP A 263 8.18 -2.91 26.33
C ASP A 263 6.76 -2.37 26.01
N LEU A 264 6.65 -1.32 25.19
CA LEU A 264 5.36 -0.74 24.81
C LEU A 264 4.71 -1.51 23.66
N SER A 265 3.38 -1.62 23.70
CA SER A 265 2.57 -2.32 22.71
C SER A 265 2.21 -1.44 21.49
N VAL A 266 3.08 -1.43 20.48
CA VAL A 266 2.86 -0.78 19.18
C VAL A 266 2.62 -1.78 18.05
N LEU A 267 1.90 -1.38 17.02
CA LEU A 267 1.73 -2.17 15.80
C LEU A 267 2.81 -1.82 14.77
N GLY A 268 3.29 -2.83 14.03
CA GLY A 268 4.26 -2.65 12.96
C GLY A 268 4.20 -3.78 11.93
N SER A 269 4.40 -3.44 10.65
CA SER A 269 4.44 -4.40 9.55
C SER A 269 5.60 -4.14 8.60
N CYS A 270 5.50 -3.14 7.70
CA CYS A 270 6.56 -2.90 6.70
C CYS A 270 7.83 -2.25 7.26
N LEU A 271 7.69 -1.47 8.33
CA LEU A 271 8.73 -0.62 8.95
C LEU A 271 9.47 0.28 7.95
N ALA A 272 8.75 0.73 6.94
CA ALA A 272 9.29 1.45 5.79
C ALA A 272 8.39 2.62 5.34
N GLY A 273 7.38 2.97 6.14
CA GLY A 273 6.51 4.12 5.88
C GLY A 273 5.51 3.93 4.74
N ILE A 274 5.17 2.69 4.34
CA ILE A 274 4.30 2.44 3.17
C ILE A 274 2.97 1.77 3.50
N CYS A 275 2.69 1.42 4.77
CA CYS A 275 1.59 0.50 5.08
C CYS A 275 0.55 0.92 6.11
N GLY A 276 0.77 2.04 6.79
CA GLY A 276 -0.14 2.57 7.81
C GLY A 276 -0.23 1.80 9.14
N THR A 277 0.17 0.54 9.22
CA THR A 277 0.06 -0.28 10.46
C THR A 277 0.60 0.38 11.73
N CYS A 278 1.65 1.19 11.63
CA CYS A 278 2.25 1.88 12.78
C CYS A 278 1.76 3.33 12.91
N GLU A 279 0.61 3.65 12.36
CA GLU A 279 -0.03 4.95 12.58
C GLU A 279 -0.31 5.13 14.07
N THR A 280 -0.12 6.34 14.57
CA THR A 280 -0.24 6.68 15.98
C THR A 280 -0.64 8.12 16.13
N ASP A 281 -1.62 8.39 16.99
CA ASP A 281 -2.09 9.74 17.28
C ASP A 281 -1.00 10.58 17.95
N VAL A 282 -0.88 11.81 17.49
CA VAL A 282 0.04 12.84 17.98
C VAL A 282 -0.75 13.78 18.87
N LEU A 283 -0.37 13.86 20.14
CA LEU A 283 -1.05 14.68 21.13
C LEU A 283 -0.41 16.07 21.29
N ASP A 284 0.90 16.19 21.02
CA ASP A 284 1.65 17.45 21.09
C ASP A 284 2.99 17.34 20.33
N GLY A 285 3.47 18.45 19.76
CA GLY A 285 4.70 18.55 18.97
C GLY A 285 4.50 18.46 17.45
N GLU A 286 5.48 18.94 16.69
CA GLU A 286 5.44 18.94 15.22
C GLU A 286 6.16 17.69 14.66
N VAL A 287 5.53 17.00 13.73
CA VAL A 287 6.04 15.78 13.11
C VAL A 287 6.90 16.10 11.89
N ASP A 288 8.00 15.39 11.75
CA ASP A 288 8.75 15.29 10.50
C ASP A 288 8.27 14.07 9.74
N HIS A 289 7.24 14.25 8.89
CA HIS A 289 6.60 13.16 8.14
C HIS A 289 7.54 12.61 7.07
N ARG A 290 7.74 11.29 7.10
CA ARG A 290 8.66 10.56 6.20
C ARG A 290 8.02 9.34 5.56
N ASP A 291 6.72 9.15 5.77
CA ASP A 291 5.95 8.09 5.17
C ASP A 291 5.42 8.48 3.78
N SER A 292 4.84 7.51 3.09
CA SER A 292 4.16 7.63 1.80
C SER A 292 2.68 7.26 1.93
N VAL A 293 2.11 7.37 3.14
CA VAL A 293 0.73 6.97 3.43
C VAL A 293 -0.15 8.20 3.60
N LEU A 294 0.28 9.15 4.42
CA LEU A 294 -0.49 10.37 4.68
C LEU A 294 -0.36 11.34 3.50
N ASP A 295 -1.47 11.96 3.11
CA ASP A 295 -1.50 13.01 2.10
C ASP A 295 -1.02 14.38 2.68
N GLU A 296 -1.01 15.42 1.85
CA GLU A 296 -0.53 16.74 2.26
C GLU A 296 -1.41 17.39 3.33
N ASP A 297 -2.73 17.21 3.25
CA ASP A 297 -3.69 17.78 4.21
C ASP A 297 -3.60 17.05 5.56
N GLU A 298 -3.49 15.72 5.54
CA GLU A 298 -3.28 14.87 6.74
C GLU A 298 -1.96 15.20 7.44
N ARG A 299 -0.86 15.37 6.69
CA ARG A 299 0.43 15.81 7.23
C ARG A 299 0.35 17.22 7.81
N ALA A 300 -0.38 18.12 7.16
CA ALA A 300 -0.56 19.48 7.66
C ALA A 300 -1.43 19.53 8.93
N ALA A 301 -2.40 18.62 9.07
CA ALA A 301 -3.20 18.48 10.28
C ALA A 301 -2.37 18.02 11.49
N ASN A 302 -1.31 17.24 11.26
CA ASN A 302 -0.36 16.78 12.29
C ASN A 302 -1.08 16.02 13.43
N GLU A 303 -2.14 15.29 13.09
CA GLU A 303 -2.96 14.53 14.05
C GLU A 303 -2.40 13.12 14.30
N THR A 304 -1.72 12.53 13.31
CA THR A 304 -1.13 11.19 13.40
C THR A 304 0.28 11.16 12.82
N MET A 305 1.04 10.09 13.10
CA MET A 305 2.33 9.83 12.46
C MET A 305 2.59 8.34 12.25
N MET A 306 3.43 8.02 11.27
CA MET A 306 3.99 6.67 11.10
C MET A 306 5.27 6.52 11.93
N ILE A 307 5.16 5.97 13.14
CA ILE A 307 6.28 5.90 14.11
C ILE A 307 7.49 5.07 13.66
N CYS A 308 7.37 4.28 12.59
CA CYS A 308 8.47 3.49 12.04
C CYS A 308 9.50 4.31 11.24
N VAL A 309 9.11 5.45 10.67
CA VAL A 309 9.98 6.27 9.82
C VAL A 309 9.96 7.76 10.16
N SER A 310 8.81 8.30 10.61
CA SER A 310 8.65 9.72 10.89
C SER A 310 9.37 10.13 12.18
N ARG A 311 9.79 11.40 12.25
CA ARG A 311 10.53 11.98 13.38
C ARG A 311 9.80 13.21 13.94
N CYS A 312 10.49 14.02 14.73
CA CYS A 312 9.98 15.26 15.31
C CYS A 312 10.72 16.46 14.72
N ARG A 313 9.97 17.50 14.33
CA ARG A 313 10.48 18.84 14.03
C ARG A 313 10.60 19.62 15.34
N GLY A 314 11.66 19.34 16.09
CA GLY A 314 11.92 20.00 17.36
C GLY A 314 12.43 19.05 18.43
N PRO A 315 12.42 19.48 19.69
CA PRO A 315 13.05 18.72 20.77
C PRO A 315 12.12 17.66 21.40
N ARG A 316 10.80 17.70 21.14
CA ARG A 316 9.83 16.89 21.88
C ARG A 316 8.56 16.58 21.08
N LEU A 317 8.08 15.34 21.24
CA LEU A 317 6.82 14.82 20.70
C LEU A 317 6.05 14.04 21.79
N VAL A 318 4.72 14.12 21.79
CA VAL A 318 3.83 13.36 22.70
C VAL A 318 2.88 12.50 21.86
N LEU A 319 2.85 11.20 22.13
CA LEU A 319 2.08 10.22 21.37
C LEU A 319 1.11 9.47 22.27
N ASP A 320 -0.02 9.04 21.71
CA ASP A 320 -1.04 8.27 22.44
C ASP A 320 -0.69 6.77 22.56
N ILE A 321 0.39 6.47 23.30
CA ILE A 321 0.91 5.11 23.58
C ILE A 321 1.14 4.89 25.08
#